data_AF-A0A544XYA2-F1
#
_entry.id   AF-A0A544XYA2-F1
#
_cell.length_a   1.000
_cell.length_b   1.000
_cell.length_c   1.000
_cell.angle_alpha   90.00
_cell.angle_beta   90.00
_cell.angle_gamma   90.00
#
_symmetry.space_group_name_H-M   'P 1'
#
loop_
_entity.id
_entity.type
_entity.pdbx_description
1 polymer ?
#
loop_
_entity_poly.entity_id
_entity_poly.type
_entity_poly.pdbx_seq_one_letter_code
_entity_poly.pdbx_strand_id
1 'polypeptide(L)'
;MTPGDGRPHPRRRPKGRHREGAAPGAWKPRAWDLDQHAEARRLAGQWPGWTVLYGTGSRCFYALTAWPVPEPLILRARTAAELEAALREESAALAARRQAPTMSGVWR
;
A
#
# COMPACT_ATOMS: atom_id res chain seq x y z
N MET A 1 76.73 -10.98 -16.70
CA MET A 1 75.78 -12.12 -16.79
C MET A 1 74.62 -11.84 -15.85
N THR A 2 73.42 -11.62 -16.40
CA THR A 2 72.11 -11.33 -15.77
C THR A 2 71.54 -12.58 -15.06
N PRO A 3 70.39 -12.57 -14.32
CA PRO A 3 69.52 -11.46 -13.89
C PRO A 3 69.03 -11.57 -12.41
N GLY A 4 68.30 -10.57 -11.92
CA GLY A 4 67.63 -10.62 -10.61
C GLY A 4 66.38 -9.75 -10.59
N ASP A 5 65.36 -10.20 -11.33
CA ASP A 5 64.03 -9.61 -11.47
C ASP A 5 63.35 -9.43 -10.10
N GLY A 6 63.26 -8.19 -9.62
CA GLY A 6 62.71 -7.84 -8.32
C GLY A 6 61.40 -7.07 -8.42
N ARG A 7 60.39 -7.61 -9.12
CA ARG A 7 59.06 -6.98 -9.14
C ARG A 7 58.51 -6.87 -7.71
N PRO A 8 58.04 -5.68 -7.27
CA PRO A 8 57.43 -5.56 -5.95
C PRO A 8 56.14 -6.39 -5.92
N HIS A 9 56.08 -7.35 -5.00
CA HIS A 9 54.86 -8.10 -4.70
C HIS A 9 53.72 -7.12 -4.35
N PRO A 10 52.50 -7.30 -4.86
CA PRO A 10 51.37 -6.47 -4.46
C PRO A 10 51.15 -6.67 -2.95
N ARG A 11 51.27 -5.58 -2.19
CA ARG A 11 50.94 -5.55 -0.76
C ARG A 11 49.53 -6.08 -0.61
N ARG A 12 49.37 -7.26 0.02
CA ARG A 12 48.06 -7.78 0.43
C ARG A 12 47.33 -6.67 1.19
N ARG A 13 46.23 -6.17 0.61
CA ARG A 13 45.34 -5.27 1.32
C ARG A 13 44.87 -6.01 2.59
N PRO A 14 44.90 -5.39 3.78
CA PRO A 14 44.36 -6.03 4.96
C PRO A 14 42.90 -6.37 4.68
N LYS A 15 42.55 -7.66 4.82
CA LYS A 15 41.19 -8.16 4.72
C LYS A 15 40.36 -7.31 5.68
N GLY A 16 39.33 -6.62 5.14
CA GLY A 16 38.49 -5.75 5.94
C GLY A 16 38.03 -6.47 7.21
N ARG A 17 38.07 -5.76 8.34
CA ARG A 17 37.54 -6.26 9.61
C ARG A 17 36.02 -6.41 9.48
N HIS A 18 35.58 -7.51 8.88
CA HIS A 18 34.23 -7.98 9.10
C HIS A 18 34.16 -8.36 10.57
N ARG A 19 33.39 -7.61 11.37
CA ARG A 19 32.99 -8.07 12.69
C ARG A 19 32.36 -9.44 12.50
N GLU A 20 32.77 -10.42 13.31
CA GLU A 20 31.96 -11.63 13.49
C GLU A 20 30.53 -11.18 13.77
N GLY A 21 29.60 -11.64 12.93
CA GLY A 21 28.20 -11.27 13.05
C GLY A 21 27.69 -11.83 14.37
N ALA A 22 27.47 -10.97 15.36
CA ALA A 22 26.61 -11.32 16.47
C ALA A 22 25.26 -11.75 15.89
N ALA A 23 24.66 -12.81 16.47
CA ALA A 23 23.31 -13.22 16.09
C ALA A 23 22.43 -11.97 16.05
N PRO A 24 21.67 -11.72 14.97
CA PRO A 24 20.80 -10.56 14.89
C PRO A 24 19.96 -10.50 16.16
N GLY A 25 20.10 -9.42 16.94
CA GLY A 25 19.23 -9.20 18.08
C GLY A 25 17.78 -9.26 17.61
N ALA A 26 16.88 -9.72 18.48
CA ALA A 26 15.46 -9.90 18.15
C ALA A 26 14.91 -8.66 17.41
N TRP A 27 14.58 -8.84 16.14
CA TRP A 27 14.03 -7.78 15.31
C TRP A 27 12.65 -7.42 15.85
N LYS A 28 12.47 -6.16 16.28
CA LYS A 28 11.15 -5.62 16.58
C LYS A 28 10.59 -4.98 15.30
N PRO A 29 9.47 -5.49 14.74
CA PRO A 29 8.81 -4.82 13.63
C PRO A 29 8.45 -3.41 14.06
N ARG A 30 8.94 -2.40 13.33
CA ARG A 30 8.48 -1.02 13.53
C ARG A 30 7.08 -0.92 12.93
N ALA A 31 6.08 -0.62 13.75
CA ALA A 31 4.74 -0.35 13.26
C ALA A 31 4.68 1.09 12.75
N TRP A 32 4.73 1.24 11.42
CA TRP A 32 4.63 2.54 10.77
C TRP A 32 3.16 2.96 10.68
N ASP A 33 2.91 4.25 10.80
CA ASP A 33 1.60 4.88 10.51
C ASP A 33 0.42 4.21 11.25
N LEU A 34 0.63 3.83 12.51
CA LEU A 34 -0.37 3.15 13.35
C LEU A 34 -1.70 3.89 13.41
N ASP A 35 -1.66 5.21 13.54
CA ASP A 35 -2.85 6.06 13.59
C ASP A 35 -3.61 6.00 12.26
N GLN A 36 -2.91 5.91 11.12
CA GLN A 36 -3.55 5.83 9.82
C GLN A 36 -4.18 4.45 9.59
N HIS A 37 -3.53 3.39 10.10
CA HIS A 37 -4.11 2.05 10.12
C HIS A 37 -5.34 1.95 11.03
N ALA A 38 -5.32 2.60 12.19
CA ALA A 38 -6.48 2.68 13.08
C ALA A 38 -7.63 3.43 12.40
N GLU A 39 -7.34 4.54 11.74
CA GLU A 39 -8.35 5.33 11.04
C GLU A 39 -8.95 4.61 9.83
N ALA A 40 -8.14 3.86 9.07
CA ALA A 40 -8.65 3.01 7.99
C ALA A 40 -9.59 1.92 8.52
N ARG A 41 -9.29 1.31 9.68
CA ARG A 41 -10.17 0.34 10.34
C ARG A 41 -11.46 0.99 10.83
N ARG A 42 -11.39 2.20 11.38
CA ARG A 42 -12.57 2.98 11.79
C ARG A 42 -13.50 3.20 10.59
N LEU A 43 -12.95 3.65 9.46
CA LEU A 43 -13.70 3.84 8.22
C LEU A 43 -14.30 2.53 7.69
N ALA A 44 -13.55 1.43 7.71
CA ALA A 44 -14.06 0.12 7.31
C ALA A 44 -15.32 -0.29 8.11
N GLY A 45 -15.33 0.00 9.42
CA GLY A 45 -16.49 -0.26 10.27
C GLY A 45 -17.70 0.63 9.99
N GLN A 46 -17.50 1.82 9.45
CA GLN A 46 -18.57 2.77 9.12
C GLN A 46 -19.20 2.54 7.75
N TRP A 47 -18.46 1.91 6.83
CA TRP A 47 -18.86 1.73 5.44
C TRP A 47 -19.04 0.24 5.10
N PRO A 48 -20.11 -0.41 5.61
CA PRO A 48 -20.36 -1.81 5.31
C PRO A 48 -20.54 -2.00 3.79
N GLY A 49 -19.81 -2.97 3.24
CA GLY A 49 -19.73 -3.21 1.80
C GLY A 49 -18.52 -2.58 1.11
N TRP A 50 -17.74 -1.75 1.81
CA TRP A 50 -16.45 -1.26 1.33
C TRP A 50 -15.31 -1.88 2.14
N THR A 51 -14.31 -2.42 1.44
CA THR A 51 -13.04 -2.81 2.02
C THR A 51 -12.15 -1.57 2.07
N VAL A 52 -11.82 -1.07 3.26
CA VAL A 52 -10.96 0.11 3.44
C VAL A 52 -9.60 -0.31 3.98
N LEU A 53 -8.53 0.23 3.40
CA LEU A 53 -7.14 -0.05 3.80
C LEU A 53 -6.24 1.19 3.68
N TYR A 54 -5.16 1.20 4.47
CA TYR A 54 -4.09 2.19 4.38
C TYR A 54 -2.81 1.56 3.80
N GLY A 55 -2.31 2.14 2.72
CA GLY A 55 -1.05 1.72 2.12
C GLY A 55 0.13 2.50 2.70
N THR A 56 0.91 1.89 3.60
CA THR A 56 2.11 2.52 4.19
C THR A 56 3.13 3.00 3.14
N GLY A 57 3.31 2.24 2.04
CA GLY A 57 4.24 2.61 0.97
C GLY A 57 3.80 3.84 0.16
N SER A 58 2.52 3.94 -0.16
CA SER A 58 1.97 5.07 -0.92
C SER A 58 1.50 6.23 -0.05
N ARG A 59 1.35 6.00 1.26
CA ARG A 59 0.71 6.90 2.24
C ARG A 59 -0.63 7.42 1.71
N CYS A 60 -1.49 6.49 1.32
CA CYS A 60 -2.82 6.75 0.82
C CYS A 60 -3.82 5.79 1.47
N PHE A 61 -5.05 6.27 1.64
CA PHE A 61 -6.20 5.46 1.97
C PHE A 61 -6.85 4.96 0.68
N TYR A 62 -7.35 3.73 0.72
CA TYR A 62 -8.05 3.10 -0.39
C TYR A 62 -9.37 2.51 0.10
N ALA A 63 -10.40 2.59 -0.73
CA ALA A 63 -11.65 1.84 -0.55
C ALA A 63 -11.96 1.05 -1.81
N LEU A 64 -12.34 -0.22 -1.63
CA LEU A 64 -12.72 -1.13 -2.70
C LEU A 64 -14.10 -1.69 -2.44
N THR A 65 -14.88 -1.94 -3.49
CA THR A 65 -16.17 -2.64 -3.34
C THR A 65 -15.94 -4.06 -2.81
N ALA A 66 -16.59 -4.42 -1.71
CA ALA A 66 -16.50 -5.74 -1.09
C ALA A 66 -17.53 -6.74 -1.64
N TRP A 67 -18.50 -6.27 -2.41
CA TRP A 67 -19.46 -7.13 -3.11
C TRP A 67 -18.97 -7.49 -4.53
N PRO A 68 -19.38 -8.65 -5.08
CA PRO A 68 -19.00 -9.03 -6.44
C PRO A 68 -19.55 -8.04 -7.46
N VAL A 69 -18.67 -7.46 -8.27
CA VAL A 69 -19.00 -6.66 -9.46
C VAL A 69 -18.06 -7.00 -10.60
N PRO A 70 -18.50 -6.88 -11.86
CA PRO A 70 -17.64 -7.07 -13.03
C PRO A 70 -16.42 -6.14 -13.02
N GLU A 71 -16.61 -4.91 -12.56
CA GLU A 71 -15.55 -3.89 -12.45
C GLU A 71 -15.55 -3.31 -11.02
N PRO A 72 -14.59 -3.71 -10.16
CA PRO A 72 -14.47 -3.18 -8.81
C PRO A 72 -14.15 -1.69 -8.81
N LEU A 73 -14.93 -0.91 -8.05
CA LEU A 73 -14.61 0.50 -7.84
C LEU A 73 -13.48 0.59 -6.82
N ILE A 74 -12.48 1.42 -7.14
CA ILE A 74 -11.34 1.70 -6.26
C ILE A 74 -11.28 3.21 -6.06
N LEU A 75 -11.55 3.65 -4.84
CA LEU A 75 -11.38 5.03 -4.43
C LEU A 75 -10.03 5.16 -3.72
N ARG A 76 -9.36 6.30 -3.92
CA ARG A 76 -8.06 6.59 -3.31
C ARG A 76 -8.05 8.03 -2.82
N ALA A 77 -7.54 8.25 -1.62
CA ALA A 77 -7.34 9.59 -1.06
C ALA A 77 -6.06 9.68 -0.23
N ARG A 78 -5.61 10.91 0.04
CA ARG A 78 -4.45 11.14 0.92
C ARG A 78 -4.85 11.13 2.39
N THR A 79 -6.08 11.52 2.68
CA THR A 79 -6.61 11.55 4.04
C THR A 79 -7.86 10.68 4.20
N ALA A 80 -8.17 10.31 5.44
CA ALA A 80 -9.37 9.55 5.77
C ALA A 80 -10.65 10.34 5.47
N ALA A 81 -10.66 11.64 5.79
CA ALA A 81 -11.80 12.52 5.55
C ALA A 81 -12.11 12.68 4.05
N GLU A 82 -11.07 12.81 3.21
CA GLU A 82 -11.23 12.83 1.75
C GLU A 82 -11.80 11.50 1.24
N LEU A 83 -11.30 10.37 1.74
CA LEU A 83 -11.83 9.06 1.34
C LEU A 83 -13.31 8.91 1.75
N GLU A 84 -13.67 9.37 2.94
CA GLU A 84 -15.04 9.34 3.44
C GLU A 84 -15.98 10.24 2.62
N ALA A 85 -15.50 11.40 2.15
CA ALA A 85 -16.26 12.24 1.23
C ALA A 85 -16.49 11.52 -0.12
N ALA A 86 -15.44 10.93 -0.70
CA ALA A 86 -15.54 10.17 -1.94
C ALA A 86 -16.49 8.96 -1.80
N LEU A 87 -16.47 8.26 -0.65
CA LEU A 87 -17.37 7.16 -0.35
C LEU A 87 -18.84 7.61 -0.29
N ARG A 88 -19.12 8.76 0.31
CA ARG A 88 -20.47 9.36 0.33
C ARG A 88 -20.96 9.67 -1.07
N GLU A 89 -20.14 10.34 -1.86
CA GLU A 89 -20.48 10.72 -3.24
C GLU A 89 -20.75 9.49 -4.11
N GLU A 90 -19.86 8.49 -4.09
CA GLU A 90 -20.04 7.29 -4.91
C GLU A 90 -21.21 6.43 -4.43
N SER A 91 -21.45 6.34 -3.12
CA SER A 91 -22.60 5.62 -2.58
C SER A 91 -23.92 6.29 -3.00
N ALA A 92 -23.97 7.62 -3.03
CA ALA A 92 -25.12 8.35 -3.56
C ALA A 92 -25.30 8.12 -5.07
N ALA A 93 -24.21 8.13 -5.84
CA ALA A 93 -24.24 7.84 -7.27
C ALA A 93 -24.73 6.42 -7.57
N LEU A 94 -24.26 5.42 -6.82
CA LEU A 94 -24.72 4.03 -6.92
C LEU A 94 -26.21 3.89 -6.59
N ALA A 95 -26.67 4.57 -5.53
CA ALA A 95 -28.09 4.58 -5.18
C ALA A 95 -28.95 5.22 -6.28
N ALA A 96 -28.48 6.29 -6.92
CA ALA A 96 -29.16 6.92 -8.05
C ALA A 96 -29.22 5.99 -9.28
N ARG A 97 -28.11 5.32 -9.63
CA ARG A 97 -28.05 4.34 -10.73
C ARG A 97 -29.03 3.19 -10.55
N ARG A 98 -29.26 2.75 -9.31
CA ARG A 98 -30.24 1.69 -9.00
C ARG A 98 -31.70 2.16 -9.11
N GLN A 99 -31.96 3.43 -8.82
CA GLN A 99 -33.30 4.01 -8.84
C GLN A 99 -33.72 4.52 -10.22
N ALA A 100 -32.77 4.73 -11.13
CA ALA A 100 -33.07 5.06 -12.51
C ALA A 100 -34.01 3.97 -13.07
N PRO A 101 -35.29 4.29 -13.34
CA PRO A 101 -36.17 3.33 -13.95
C PRO A 101 -35.54 2.97 -15.29
N THR A 102 -35.44 1.68 -15.56
CA THR A 102 -35.30 1.22 -16.94
C THR A 102 -36.55 1.71 -17.64
N MET A 103 -36.54 2.93 -18.18
CA MET A 103 -37.47 3.33 -19.23
C MET A 103 -37.06 2.56 -20.48
N SER A 104 -37.19 1.24 -20.40
CA SER A 104 -37.42 0.38 -21.55
C SER A 104 -38.82 0.73 -22.04
N GLY A 105 -38.89 1.88 -22.71
CA GLY A 105 -39.96 2.20 -23.62
C GLY A 105 -39.98 1.10 -24.67
N VAL A 106 -41.02 0.27 -24.55
CA VAL A 106 -41.48 -0.64 -25.58
C VAL A 106 -41.61 0.17 -26.87
N TRP A 107 -40.71 -0.05 -27.81
CA TRP A 107 -40.96 0.30 -29.20
C TRP A 107 -41.94 -0.74 -29.72
N ARG A 108 -43.18 -0.29 -29.93
CA ARG A 108 -44.23 -1.03 -30.61
C ARG A 108 -44.34 -0.53 -32.05
#